data_AF-A0A432WDC0-F1
#
_entry.id   AF-A0A432WDC0-F1
#
_cell.length_a   1.000
_cell.length_b   1.000
_cell.length_c   1.000
_cell.angle_alpha   90.00
_cell.angle_beta   90.00
_cell.angle_gamma   90.00
#
_symmetry.space_group_name_H-M   'P 1'
#
loop_
_entity.id
_entity.type
_entity.pdbx_description
1 polymer ?
#
loop_
_entity_poly.entity_id
_entity_poly.type
_entity_poly.pdbx_seq_one_letter_code
_entity_poly.pdbx_strand_id
1 'polypeptide(L)'
;MKKLLFGAPIILALTGCVSDTDFVKNGTMDFNGTITVGEALDSWKSCERREWEEFETDNGVQVVQFSCQHKIDQFISRTKSLLPENELEDADHLDIDSNLQIFQFTINRDQTFQIDNVQIRTTWADGTSFEDSQEPVEQLQTAYANQLNFDPNELDSAAAAQTAYVFMVIKSRAN
;
A
#
# COMPACT_ATOMS: atom_id res chain seq x y z
N MET A 1 60.76 -34.26 17.91
CA MET A 1 60.34 -32.99 17.25
C MET A 1 58.89 -33.13 16.83
N LYS A 2 57.94 -32.60 17.62
CA LYS A 2 56.50 -32.63 17.32
C LYS A 2 56.17 -31.49 16.36
N LYS A 3 55.65 -31.81 15.17
CA LYS A 3 55.18 -30.81 14.19
C LYS A 3 53.84 -30.27 14.66
N LEU A 4 53.78 -28.97 15.00
CA LEU A 4 52.54 -28.23 15.20
C LEU A 4 51.98 -27.87 13.82
N LEU A 5 50.86 -28.48 13.44
CA LEU A 5 50.05 -28.03 12.31
C LEU A 5 49.22 -26.84 12.78
N PHE A 6 49.52 -25.66 12.24
CA PHE A 6 48.70 -24.46 12.38
C PHE A 6 47.36 -24.69 11.69
N GLY A 7 46.28 -24.76 12.46
CA GLY A 7 44.91 -24.73 11.94
C GLY A 7 44.58 -23.32 11.46
N ALA A 8 44.22 -23.19 10.19
CA ALA A 8 43.70 -21.95 9.63
C ALA A 8 42.29 -21.67 10.21
N PRO A 9 41.99 -20.44 10.67
CA PRO A 9 40.64 -20.09 11.06
C PRO A 9 39.78 -19.94 9.80
N ILE A 10 38.82 -20.85 9.64
CA ILE A 10 37.72 -20.69 8.67
C ILE A 10 36.84 -19.57 9.22
N ILE A 11 36.95 -18.39 8.62
CA ILE A 11 36.01 -17.30 8.84
C ILE A 11 34.73 -17.69 8.07
N LEU A 12 33.74 -18.25 8.77
CA LEU A 12 32.38 -18.33 8.24
C LEU A 12 31.86 -16.90 8.11
N ALA A 13 31.85 -16.36 6.89
CA ALA A 13 31.02 -15.22 6.56
C ALA A 13 29.56 -15.68 6.67
N LEU A 14 28.91 -15.34 7.77
CA LEU A 14 27.46 -15.42 7.90
C LEU A 14 26.86 -14.35 6.97
N THR A 15 26.71 -14.66 5.69
CA THR A 15 25.77 -13.92 4.83
C THR A 15 24.38 -14.27 5.35
N GLY A 16 23.93 -13.52 6.36
CA GLY A 16 22.55 -13.63 6.83
C GLY A 16 21.64 -13.40 5.64
N CYS A 17 20.76 -14.36 5.37
CA CYS A 17 19.65 -14.18 4.44
C CYS A 17 18.70 -13.13 5.05
N VAL A 18 19.06 -11.86 4.96
CA VAL A 18 18.12 -10.76 5.17
C VAL A 18 17.26 -10.75 3.91
N SER A 19 15.95 -10.88 4.07
CA SER A 19 15.05 -10.83 2.91
C SER A 19 14.98 -9.41 2.37
N ASP A 20 14.61 -9.26 1.10
CA ASP A 20 14.51 -7.96 0.46
C ASP A 20 13.43 -7.09 1.14
N THR A 21 12.36 -7.72 1.65
CA THR A 21 11.35 -7.11 2.51
C THR A 21 11.96 -6.53 3.77
N ASP A 22 12.78 -7.30 4.50
CA ASP A 22 13.40 -6.80 5.73
C ASP A 22 14.34 -5.63 5.43
N PHE A 23 15.04 -5.65 4.29
CA PHE A 23 15.86 -4.54 3.84
C PHE A 23 15.03 -3.26 3.62
N VAL A 24 13.93 -3.34 2.86
CA VAL A 24 13.04 -2.18 2.61
C VAL A 24 12.34 -1.72 3.89
N LYS A 25 11.79 -2.64 4.69
CA LYS A 25 11.05 -2.31 5.92
C LYS A 25 11.90 -1.61 6.97
N ASN A 26 13.18 -1.95 7.07
CA ASN A 26 14.11 -1.30 7.99
C ASN A 26 14.72 -0.01 7.41
N GLY A 27 14.48 0.27 6.13
CA GLY A 27 14.93 1.47 5.46
C GLY A 27 14.14 2.72 5.83
N THR A 28 14.73 3.89 5.56
CA THR A 28 14.10 5.21 5.74
C THR A 28 14.03 5.96 4.43
N MET A 29 13.07 6.87 4.29
CA MET A 29 12.94 7.70 3.09
C MET A 29 13.61 9.07 3.30
N ASP A 30 14.13 9.67 2.22
CA ASP A 30 14.80 10.98 2.28
C ASP A 30 13.90 12.10 2.85
N PHE A 31 12.58 12.03 2.61
CA PHE A 31 11.64 13.02 3.13
C PHE A 31 11.30 12.81 4.62
N ASN A 32 11.59 11.63 5.19
CA ASN A 32 11.33 11.33 6.59
C ASN A 32 12.30 10.23 7.10
N GLY A 33 13.36 10.67 7.77
CA GLY A 33 14.34 9.80 8.43
C GLY A 33 14.01 9.45 9.89
N THR A 34 12.80 9.74 10.37
CA THR A 34 12.45 9.55 11.80
C THR A 34 11.83 8.20 12.12
N ILE A 35 11.16 7.58 11.14
CA ILE A 35 10.58 6.23 11.22
C ILE A 35 10.91 5.47 9.94
N THR A 36 10.95 4.14 10.02
CA THR A 36 11.20 3.29 8.85
C THR A 36 9.96 3.15 7.96
N VAL A 37 10.16 2.69 6.73
CA VAL A 37 9.07 2.36 5.79
C VAL A 37 8.14 1.32 6.40
N GLY A 38 8.70 0.29 7.04
CA GLY A 38 7.95 -0.75 7.74
C GLY A 38 7.13 -0.18 8.90
N GLU A 39 7.72 0.68 9.74
CA GLU A 39 6.99 1.33 10.83
C GLU A 39 5.81 2.17 10.33
N ALA A 40 5.99 2.92 9.24
CA ALA A 40 4.92 3.71 8.63
C ALA A 40 3.79 2.82 8.07
N LEU A 41 4.11 1.88 7.19
CA LEU A 41 3.12 1.07 6.47
C LEU A 41 2.45 0.01 7.35
N ASP A 42 3.20 -0.65 8.23
CA ASP A 42 2.63 -1.67 9.13
C ASP A 42 1.72 -1.06 10.19
N SER A 43 1.97 0.19 10.60
CA SER A 43 1.13 0.90 11.57
C SER A 43 0.04 1.77 10.94
N TRP A 44 -0.01 1.84 9.61
CA TRP A 44 -0.93 2.72 8.91
C TRP A 44 -2.39 2.35 9.16
N LYS A 45 -3.12 3.21 9.87
CA LYS A 45 -4.47 2.92 10.37
C LYS A 45 -5.51 2.74 9.27
N SER A 46 -5.25 3.26 8.07
CA SER A 46 -6.16 3.10 6.94
C SER A 46 -6.28 1.65 6.47
N CYS A 47 -5.26 0.81 6.71
CA CYS A 47 -5.29 -0.59 6.26
C CYS A 47 -6.05 -1.49 7.23
N GLU A 48 -6.98 -2.25 6.69
CA GLU A 48 -7.63 -3.40 7.32
C GLU A 48 -6.70 -4.61 7.27
N ARG A 49 -6.20 -4.95 6.07
CA ARG A 49 -5.24 -6.03 5.82
C ARG A 49 -3.98 -5.48 5.17
N ARG A 50 -2.85 -6.11 5.50
CA ARG A 50 -1.52 -5.76 5.05
C ARG A 50 -0.81 -7.01 4.57
N GLU A 51 -0.10 -6.89 3.47
CA GLU A 51 0.67 -7.99 2.90
C GLU A 51 1.96 -7.45 2.30
N TRP A 52 3.05 -8.22 2.45
CA TRP A 52 4.36 -7.94 1.90
C TRP A 52 4.77 -9.09 1.01
N GLU A 53 5.24 -8.78 -0.19
CA GLU A 53 5.67 -9.77 -1.18
C GLU A 53 6.99 -9.34 -1.82
N GLU A 54 7.80 -10.31 -2.22
CA GLU A 54 9.06 -10.11 -2.95
C GLU A 54 8.95 -10.83 -4.29
N PHE A 55 9.32 -10.17 -5.37
CA PHE A 55 9.41 -10.80 -6.68
C PHE A 55 10.49 -10.15 -7.55
N GLU A 56 10.97 -10.91 -8.53
CA GLU A 56 11.88 -10.43 -9.56
C GLU A 56 11.09 -10.24 -10.86
N THR A 57 11.24 -9.08 -11.50
CA THR A 57 10.66 -8.82 -12.82
C THR A 57 11.41 -9.58 -13.92
N ASP A 58 10.81 -9.74 -15.10
CA ASP A 58 11.44 -10.42 -16.25
C ASP A 58 12.79 -9.82 -16.68
N ASN A 59 13.03 -8.54 -16.39
CA ASN A 59 14.29 -7.85 -16.67
C ASN A 59 15.29 -7.86 -15.49
N GLY A 60 15.02 -8.64 -14.44
CA GLY A 60 15.93 -8.89 -13.32
C GLY A 60 15.94 -7.81 -12.25
N VAL A 61 14.86 -7.03 -12.11
CA VAL A 61 14.70 -6.03 -11.06
C VAL A 61 14.06 -6.69 -9.84
N GLN A 62 14.70 -6.56 -8.68
CA GLN A 62 14.13 -7.01 -7.40
C GLN A 62 13.12 -5.99 -6.90
N VAL A 63 11.89 -6.43 -6.68
CA VAL A 63 10.77 -5.62 -6.23
C VAL A 63 10.25 -6.14 -4.90
N VAL A 64 10.07 -5.22 -3.96
CA VAL A 64 9.35 -5.43 -2.71
C VAL A 64 8.01 -4.71 -2.83
N GLN A 65 6.93 -5.45 -2.66
CA GLN A 65 5.57 -4.94 -2.76
C GLN A 65 4.91 -4.94 -1.39
N PHE A 66 4.28 -3.82 -1.04
CA PHE A 66 3.35 -3.74 0.07
C PHE A 66 1.94 -3.51 -0.44
N SER A 67 0.99 -4.30 0.06
CA SER A 67 -0.42 -4.24 -0.27
C SER A 67 -1.25 -3.86 0.95
N CYS A 68 -2.06 -2.82 0.83
CA CYS A 68 -2.99 -2.32 1.84
C CYS A 68 -4.42 -2.45 1.34
N GLN A 69 -5.21 -3.35 1.94
CA GLN A 69 -6.66 -3.29 1.76
C GLN A 69 -7.23 -2.25 2.73
N HIS A 70 -7.86 -1.20 2.21
CA HIS A 70 -8.37 -0.11 3.02
C HIS A 70 -9.67 -0.45 3.76
N LYS A 71 -9.84 0.16 4.94
CA LYS A 71 -11.10 0.14 5.71
C LYS A 71 -12.14 1.08 5.09
N ILE A 72 -12.77 0.65 3.99
CA ILE A 72 -13.69 1.50 3.24
C ILE A 72 -15.16 1.37 3.67
N ASP A 73 -15.56 0.24 4.26
CA ASP A 73 -16.95 -0.10 4.55
C ASP A 73 -17.70 0.93 5.41
N GLN A 74 -17.06 1.40 6.49
CA GLN A 74 -17.68 2.38 7.39
C GLN A 74 -17.86 3.73 6.71
N PHE A 75 -16.90 4.14 5.89
CA PHE A 75 -16.94 5.37 5.12
C PHE A 75 -18.06 5.33 4.08
N ILE A 76 -18.21 4.23 3.35
CA ILE A 76 -19.27 4.05 2.36
C ILE A 76 -20.65 3.93 3.01
N SER A 77 -20.75 3.20 4.13
CA SER A 77 -22.00 3.11 4.91
C SER A 77 -22.43 4.49 5.41
N ARG A 78 -21.47 5.29 5.88
CA ARG A 78 -21.72 6.68 6.29
C ARG A 78 -22.14 7.55 5.12
N THR A 79 -21.46 7.42 3.97
CA THR A 79 -21.82 8.11 2.72
C THR A 79 -23.28 7.83 2.37
N LYS A 80 -23.68 6.56 2.25
CA LYS A 80 -25.07 6.16 1.95
C LYS A 80 -26.07 6.74 2.96
N SER A 81 -25.74 6.74 4.25
CA SER A 81 -26.64 7.28 5.31
C SER A 81 -26.90 8.79 5.20
N LEU A 82 -26.06 9.52 4.46
CA LEU A 82 -26.12 10.97 4.29
C LEU A 82 -26.75 11.40 2.96
N LEU A 83 -26.97 10.46 2.04
CA LEU A 83 -27.61 10.70 0.75
C LEU A 83 -29.14 10.67 0.88
N PRO A 84 -29.87 11.42 0.06
CA PRO A 84 -31.32 11.34 0.00
C PRO A 84 -31.77 10.00 -0.63
N GLU A 85 -32.97 9.54 -0.27
CA GLU A 85 -33.47 8.20 -0.64
C GLU A 85 -33.48 7.97 -2.16
N ASN A 86 -33.82 8.99 -2.95
CA ASN A 86 -33.85 8.91 -4.41
C ASN A 86 -32.45 8.73 -5.05
N GLU A 87 -31.37 9.04 -4.34
CA GLU A 87 -30.00 8.80 -4.80
C GLU A 87 -29.51 7.39 -4.44
N LEU A 88 -30.20 6.70 -3.53
CA LEU A 88 -29.86 5.33 -3.11
C LEU A 88 -30.43 4.25 -4.03
N GLU A 89 -31.52 4.55 -4.75
CA GLU A 89 -32.20 3.57 -5.62
C GLU A 89 -31.29 3.02 -6.74
N ASP A 90 -30.30 3.80 -7.20
CA ASP A 90 -29.32 3.43 -8.23
C ASP A 90 -27.84 3.61 -7.75
N ALA A 91 -27.57 3.38 -6.46
CA ALA A 91 -26.25 3.61 -5.86
C ALA A 91 -25.27 2.41 -5.93
N ASP A 92 -25.32 1.63 -7.01
CA ASP A 92 -24.45 0.46 -7.23
C ASP A 92 -22.95 0.84 -7.30
N HIS A 93 -22.65 2.09 -7.63
CA HIS A 93 -21.32 2.69 -7.58
C HIS A 93 -20.77 2.86 -6.16
N LEU A 94 -21.61 2.73 -5.14
CA LEU A 94 -21.22 2.68 -3.74
C LEU A 94 -21.24 1.25 -3.17
N ASP A 95 -21.50 0.22 -3.98
CA ASP A 95 -21.37 -1.19 -3.56
C ASP A 95 -19.94 -1.67 -3.81
N ILE A 96 -19.00 -1.15 -3.01
CA ILE A 96 -17.59 -1.49 -3.10
C ILE A 96 -17.32 -2.76 -2.31
N ASP A 97 -16.66 -3.74 -2.95
CA ASP A 97 -16.20 -4.98 -2.32
C ASP A 97 -14.80 -4.81 -1.73
N SER A 98 -13.89 -4.17 -2.46
CA SER A 98 -12.53 -3.92 -1.98
C SER A 98 -11.91 -2.67 -2.58
N ASN A 99 -11.03 -2.05 -1.80
CA ASN A 99 -10.13 -0.99 -2.24
C ASN A 99 -8.71 -1.34 -1.78
N LEU A 100 -7.84 -1.62 -2.75
CA LEU A 100 -6.49 -2.15 -2.55
C LEU A 100 -5.47 -1.12 -3.05
N GLN A 101 -4.57 -0.66 -2.19
CA GLN A 101 -3.44 0.18 -2.58
C GLN A 101 -2.15 -0.61 -2.51
N ILE A 102 -1.38 -0.56 -3.59
CA ILE A 102 -0.16 -1.33 -3.80
C ILE A 102 1.00 -0.34 -3.90
N PHE A 103 2.04 -0.53 -3.09
CA PHE A 103 3.29 0.22 -3.11
C PHE A 103 4.39 -0.72 -3.57
N GLN A 104 5.16 -0.33 -4.58
CA GLN A 104 6.27 -1.10 -5.10
C GLN A 104 7.58 -0.35 -4.93
N PHE A 105 8.51 -1.00 -4.23
CA PHE A 105 9.86 -0.54 -4.00
C PHE A 105 10.81 -1.37 -4.83
N THR A 106 11.78 -0.72 -5.46
CA THR A 106 12.84 -1.40 -6.20
C THR A 106 14.15 -1.29 -5.47
N ILE A 107 14.90 -2.39 -5.43
CA ILE A 107 16.25 -2.44 -4.86
C ILE A 107 17.28 -2.15 -5.95
N ASN A 108 18.10 -1.14 -5.71
CA ASN A 108 19.16 -0.70 -6.58
C ASN A 108 20.43 -1.56 -6.42
N ARG A 109 21.28 -1.57 -7.45
CA ARG A 109 22.55 -2.33 -7.44
C ARG A 109 23.54 -1.88 -6.36
N ASP A 110 23.42 -0.63 -5.91
CA ASP A 110 24.25 -0.06 -4.85
C ASP A 110 23.70 -0.32 -3.44
N GLN A 111 22.71 -1.23 -3.32
CA GLN A 111 22.05 -1.56 -2.05
C GLN A 111 21.35 -0.36 -1.42
N THR A 112 20.80 0.53 -2.25
CA THR A 112 19.74 1.48 -1.88
C THR A 112 18.40 0.98 -2.41
N PHE A 113 17.29 1.61 -2.03
CA PHE A 113 15.99 1.35 -2.64
C PHE A 113 15.24 2.65 -2.91
N GLN A 114 14.25 2.58 -3.79
CA GLN A 114 13.36 3.69 -4.12
C GLN A 114 11.93 3.20 -4.27
N ILE A 115 10.97 4.10 -4.09
CA ILE A 115 9.56 3.81 -4.42
C ILE A 115 9.33 4.18 -5.89
N ASP A 116 8.90 3.20 -6.69
CA ASP A 116 8.75 3.36 -8.14
C ASP A 116 7.29 3.52 -8.57
N ASN A 117 6.38 2.80 -7.90
CA ASN A 117 5.00 2.72 -8.33
C ASN A 117 4.06 2.64 -7.13
N VAL A 118 2.95 3.37 -7.23
CA VAL A 118 1.79 3.20 -6.35
C VAL A 118 0.56 3.07 -7.22
N GLN A 119 -0.22 2.04 -6.97
CA GLN A 119 -1.47 1.78 -7.67
C GLN A 119 -2.61 1.65 -6.68
N ILE A 120 -3.80 2.06 -7.08
CA ILE A 120 -5.03 1.76 -6.38
C ILE A 120 -5.92 0.92 -7.28
N ARG A 121 -6.54 -0.11 -6.71
CA ARG A 121 -7.56 -0.92 -7.35
C ARG A 121 -8.83 -0.86 -6.52
N THR A 122 -9.91 -0.41 -7.13
CA THR A 122 -11.26 -0.53 -6.54
C THR A 122 -12.02 -1.62 -7.28
N THR A 123 -12.64 -2.52 -6.52
CA THR A 123 -13.49 -3.60 -7.03
C THR A 123 -14.87 -3.45 -6.44
N TRP A 124 -15.89 -3.49 -7.28
CA TRP A 124 -17.29 -3.43 -6.85
C TRP A 124 -17.87 -4.83 -6.65
N ALA A 125 -19.01 -4.90 -5.96
CA ALA A 125 -19.69 -6.16 -5.65
C ALA A 125 -20.14 -6.96 -6.89
N ASP A 126 -20.30 -6.29 -8.04
CA ASP A 126 -20.58 -6.93 -9.34
C ASP A 126 -19.33 -7.52 -10.01
N GLY A 127 -18.15 -7.34 -9.42
CA GLY A 127 -16.86 -7.82 -9.91
C GLY A 127 -16.16 -6.88 -10.89
N THR A 128 -16.78 -5.76 -11.29
CA THR A 128 -16.10 -4.74 -12.09
C THR A 128 -14.96 -4.12 -11.29
N SER A 129 -13.90 -3.70 -11.97
CA SER A 129 -12.77 -3.07 -11.29
C SER A 129 -12.15 -1.92 -12.07
N PHE A 130 -11.59 -0.98 -11.32
CA PHE A 130 -10.86 0.17 -11.83
C PHE A 130 -9.50 0.25 -11.15
N GLU A 131 -8.47 0.48 -11.96
CA GLU A 131 -7.09 0.62 -11.51
C GLU A 131 -6.54 1.98 -11.95
N ASP A 132 -5.81 2.65 -11.07
CA ASP A 132 -5.18 3.94 -11.37
C ASP A 132 -3.81 4.07 -10.70
N SER A 133 -2.88 4.72 -11.39
CA SER A 133 -1.55 5.03 -10.88
C SER A 133 -1.61 6.31 -10.06
N GLN A 134 -0.92 6.30 -8.92
CA GLN A 134 -0.85 7.44 -8.00
C GLN A 134 0.58 7.97 -7.92
N GLU A 135 0.74 9.22 -7.48
CA GLU A 135 2.06 9.81 -7.22
C GLU A 135 2.74 9.11 -6.04
N PRO A 136 3.83 8.34 -6.25
CA PRO A 136 4.31 7.40 -5.24
C PRO A 136 4.73 8.04 -3.92
N VAL A 137 5.49 9.14 -4.01
CA VAL A 137 6.01 9.85 -2.83
C VAL A 137 4.88 10.48 -2.02
N GLU A 138 3.89 11.09 -2.68
CA GLU A 138 2.75 11.72 -2.01
C GLU A 138 1.91 10.69 -1.26
N GLN A 139 1.63 9.54 -1.88
CA GLN A 139 0.88 8.47 -1.23
C GLN A 139 1.64 7.87 -0.04
N LEU A 140 2.95 7.69 -0.17
CA LEU A 140 3.76 7.21 0.94
C LEU A 140 3.76 8.23 2.10
N GLN A 141 3.77 9.52 1.81
CA GLN A 141 3.65 10.56 2.85
C GLN A 141 2.32 10.49 3.61
N THR A 142 1.20 10.17 2.96
CA THR A 142 -0.09 9.92 3.62
C THR A 142 0.02 8.80 4.66
N ALA A 143 0.70 7.70 4.30
CA ALA A 143 0.94 6.59 5.22
C ALA A 143 1.85 6.98 6.39
N TYR A 144 2.94 7.72 6.12
CA TYR A 144 3.85 8.25 7.15
C TYR A 144 3.14 9.23 8.10
N ALA A 145 2.19 10.01 7.61
CA ALA A 145 1.34 10.89 8.43
C ALA A 145 0.25 10.11 9.19
N ASN A 146 0.12 8.81 8.95
CA ASN A 146 -0.92 7.94 9.49
C ASN A 146 -2.35 8.48 9.24
N GLN A 147 -2.54 9.15 8.11
CA GLN A 147 -3.82 9.71 7.68
C GLN A 147 -4.73 8.61 7.15
N LEU A 148 -6.04 8.69 7.42
CA LEU A 148 -7.01 7.73 6.90
C LEU A 148 -7.38 8.14 5.47
N ASN A 149 -7.35 7.20 4.51
CA ASN A 149 -7.87 7.48 3.15
C ASN A 149 -9.39 7.58 3.14
N PHE A 150 -10.05 6.92 4.10
CA PHE A 150 -11.50 6.84 4.21
C PHE A 150 -11.91 7.07 5.68
N ASP A 151 -11.96 8.33 6.12
CA ASP A 151 -12.44 8.70 7.47
C ASP A 151 -13.94 9.03 7.46
N PRO A 152 -14.81 8.19 8.04
CA PRO A 152 -16.24 8.47 8.09
C PRO A 152 -16.60 9.74 8.89
N ASN A 153 -15.71 10.22 9.76
CA ASN A 153 -15.96 11.42 10.58
C ASN A 153 -15.78 12.72 9.80
N GLU A 154 -15.14 12.66 8.63
CA GLU A 154 -14.97 13.82 7.74
C GLU A 154 -16.18 14.02 6.80
N LEU A 155 -17.15 13.11 6.83
CA LEU A 155 -18.34 13.17 5.98
C LEU A 155 -19.48 14.00 6.60
N ASP A 156 -19.80 15.10 5.92
CA ASP A 156 -21.11 15.74 5.96
C ASP A 156 -21.92 15.42 4.67
N SER A 157 -23.14 15.95 4.57
CA SER A 157 -24.00 15.68 3.39
C SER A 157 -23.38 16.16 2.06
N ALA A 158 -22.62 17.25 2.06
CA ALA A 158 -21.99 17.76 0.84
C ALA A 158 -20.81 16.87 0.43
N ALA A 159 -19.97 16.50 1.39
CA ALA A 159 -18.86 15.56 1.17
C ALA A 159 -19.36 14.18 0.74
N ALA A 160 -20.49 13.70 1.29
CA ALA A 160 -21.12 12.45 0.89
C ALA A 160 -21.61 12.49 -0.57
N ALA A 161 -22.30 13.56 -0.97
CA ALA A 161 -22.76 13.72 -2.36
C ALA A 161 -21.59 13.80 -3.35
N GLN A 162 -20.52 14.53 -2.98
CA GLN A 162 -19.30 14.59 -3.80
C GLN A 162 -18.63 13.21 -3.90
N THR A 163 -18.53 12.49 -2.79
CA THR A 163 -17.97 11.13 -2.74
C THR A 163 -18.75 10.19 -3.65
N ALA A 164 -20.08 10.20 -3.57
CA ALA A 164 -20.95 9.40 -4.42
C ALA A 164 -20.73 9.71 -5.90
N TYR A 165 -20.70 10.99 -6.26
CA TYR A 165 -20.41 11.41 -7.63
C TYR A 165 -19.03 10.93 -8.12
N VAL A 166 -17.99 11.03 -7.30
CA VAL A 166 -16.64 10.55 -7.64
C VAL A 166 -16.65 9.05 -7.91
N PHE A 167 -17.23 8.24 -7.01
CA PHE A 167 -17.30 6.80 -7.22
C PHE A 167 -18.17 6.40 -8.42
N MET A 168 -19.23 7.15 -8.73
CA MET A 168 -20.02 6.98 -9.95
C MET A 168 -19.15 7.19 -11.21
N VAL A 169 -18.37 8.28 -11.23
CA VAL A 169 -17.47 8.57 -12.36
C VAL A 169 -16.38 7.51 -12.49
N ILE A 170 -15.78 7.08 -11.39
CA ILE A 170 -14.75 6.02 -11.40
C ILE A 170 -15.36 4.71 -11.91
N LYS A 171 -16.50 4.28 -11.37
CA LYS A 171 -17.16 3.03 -11.80
C LYS A 171 -17.56 3.07 -13.27
N SER A 172 -17.97 4.22 -13.80
CA SER A 172 -18.30 4.36 -15.23
C SER A 172 -17.12 4.08 -16.18
N ARG A 173 -15.89 4.05 -15.66
CA ARG A 173 -14.65 3.76 -16.38
C ARG A 173 -14.06 2.39 -16.02
N ALA A 174 -14.71 1.64 -15.11
CA ALA A 174 -14.30 0.31 -14.71
C ALA A 174 -14.54 -0.69 -15.86
N ASN A 175 -13.74 -1.76 -15.88
CA ASN A 175 -13.89 -2.88 -16.81
C ASN A 175 -14.48 -4.11 -16.10
#